data_AF-A0A662YFI0-F1
#
_entry.id   AF-A0A662YFI0-F1
#
_cell.length_a   1.000
_cell.length_b   1.000
_cell.length_c   1.000
_cell.angle_alpha   90.00
_cell.angle_beta   90.00
_cell.angle_gamma   90.00
#
_symmetry.space_group_name_H-M   'P 1'
#
loop_
_entity.id
_entity.type
_entity.pdbx_description
1 polymer ?
#
loop_
_entity_poly.entity_id
_entity_poly.type
_entity_poly.pdbx_seq_one_letter_code
_entity_poly.pdbx_strand_id
1 'polypeptide(L)'
;MLTIVSHGLQIPVYLVESPVLNEQCNAHNKTDTLMKGNKPVKGHVTRGLCLSEVSQIQHMVRRGKNAVPRVTSIEKNRSVNAILILYGLPSDLTASILAHEATHAFIKLSDNFPDSIPSKGMCQLMSYLFLKYKHMVEHKGSEKHTYEARLREFYMEQLENDLSPVYGDGFREAFEAYQRTNSLQTMFDSIRRHAMFP
;
A
#
# COMPACT_ATOMS: atom_id res chain seq x y z
N MET A 1 3.22 21.13 -2.91
CA MET A 1 3.66 19.87 -2.27
C MET A 1 2.63 19.54 -1.20
N LEU A 2 2.00 18.37 -1.29
CA LEU A 2 1.11 17.87 -0.23
C LEU A 2 1.95 17.00 0.70
N THR A 3 1.66 17.00 2.01
CA THR A 3 2.42 16.22 2.99
C THR A 3 1.45 15.39 3.83
N ILE A 4 1.74 14.09 3.98
CA ILE A 4 1.05 13.23 4.95
C ILE A 4 1.85 13.23 6.24
N VAL A 5 1.19 13.46 7.37
CA VAL A 5 1.80 13.34 8.70
C VAL A 5 1.41 11.99 9.30
N SER A 6 2.39 11.14 9.58
CA SER A 6 2.21 9.85 10.28
C SER A 6 3.30 9.68 11.33
N HIS A 7 2.93 9.43 12.59
CA HIS A 7 3.88 9.27 13.71
C HIS A 7 4.91 10.43 13.84
N GLY A 8 4.50 11.65 13.51
CA GLY A 8 5.39 12.83 13.54
C GLY A 8 6.32 12.98 12.33
N LEU A 9 6.32 12.02 11.39
CA LEU A 9 7.05 12.10 10.13
C LEU A 9 6.22 12.82 9.07
N GLN A 10 6.86 13.74 8.34
CA GLN A 10 6.30 14.40 7.17
C GLN A 10 6.70 13.64 5.90
N ILE A 11 5.76 12.91 5.31
CA ILE A 11 5.97 12.19 4.05
C ILE A 11 5.54 13.11 2.90
N PRO A 12 6.45 13.53 2.02
CA PRO A 12 6.08 14.32 0.86
C PRO A 12 5.29 13.51 -0.16
N VAL A 13 4.27 14.12 -0.73
CA VAL A 13 3.48 13.60 -1.85
C VAL A 13 3.80 14.42 -3.10
N TYR A 14 4.31 13.74 -4.13
CA TYR A 14 4.67 14.34 -5.41
C TYR A 14 3.72 13.88 -6.51
N LEU A 15 3.20 14.84 -7.28
CA LEU A 15 2.58 14.55 -8.57
C LEU A 15 3.68 14.49 -9.61
N VAL A 16 3.78 13.37 -10.33
CA VAL A 16 4.90 13.09 -11.24
C VAL A 16 4.40 12.69 -12.62
N GLU A 17 5.24 12.89 -13.63
CA GLU A 17 4.95 12.42 -14.99
C GLU A 17 5.20 10.91 -15.13
N SER A 18 4.59 10.30 -16.14
CA SER A 18 4.70 8.85 -16.43
C SER A 18 6.15 8.35 -16.55
N PRO A 19 7.11 9.06 -17.19
CA PRO A 19 8.49 8.59 -17.26
C PRO A 19 9.14 8.42 -15.88
N VAL A 20 8.95 9.41 -14.99
CA VAL A 20 9.48 9.39 -13.62
C VAL A 20 8.86 8.25 -12.83
N LEU A 21 7.53 8.08 -12.91
CA LEU A 21 6.85 6.99 -12.20
C LEU A 21 7.33 5.61 -12.69
N ASN A 22 7.45 5.42 -14.01
CA ASN A 22 7.90 4.17 -14.59
C ASN A 22 9.35 3.82 -14.22
N GLU A 23 10.24 4.81 -14.19
CA GLU A 23 11.64 4.62 -13.76
C GLU A 23 11.69 4.10 -12.32
N GLN A 24 10.96 4.74 -11.41
CA GLN A 24 10.91 4.35 -10.00
C GLN A 24 10.24 2.99 -9.79
N CYS A 25 9.13 2.71 -10.51
CA CYS A 25 8.50 1.40 -10.50
C CYS A 25 9.43 0.29 -10.99
N ASN A 26 10.20 0.54 -12.06
CA ASN A 26 11.16 -0.43 -12.59
C ASN A 26 12.32 -0.68 -11.61
N ALA A 27 12.80 0.36 -10.92
CA ALA A 27 13.79 0.22 -9.86
C ALA A 27 13.25 -0.62 -8.69
N HIS A 28 12.03 -0.32 -8.23
CA HIS A 28 11.36 -1.04 -7.15
C HIS A 28 11.11 -2.52 -7.51
N ASN A 29 10.67 -2.81 -8.74
CA ASN A 29 10.43 -4.18 -9.20
C ASN A 29 11.72 -4.99 -9.30
N LYS A 30 12.85 -4.38 -9.70
CA LYS A 30 14.17 -5.04 -9.70
C LYS A 30 14.59 -5.43 -8.29
N THR A 31 14.39 -4.56 -7.29
CA THR A 31 14.68 -4.89 -5.89
C THR A 31 13.75 -5.98 -5.34
N ASP A 32 12.45 -5.94 -5.67
CA ASP A 32 11.49 -6.96 -5.21
C ASP A 32 11.72 -8.33 -5.87
N THR A 33 12.07 -8.39 -7.16
CA THR A 33 12.42 -9.65 -7.84
C THR A 33 13.66 -10.29 -7.24
N LEU A 34 14.68 -9.50 -6.90
CA LEU A 34 15.90 -9.97 -6.24
C LEU A 34 15.64 -10.46 -4.80
N MET A 35 14.65 -9.89 -4.10
CA MET A 35 14.37 -10.18 -2.69
C MET A 35 13.28 -11.24 -2.46
N LYS A 36 12.30 -11.37 -3.37
CA LYS A 36 11.09 -12.21 -3.16
C LYS A 36 10.76 -13.14 -4.31
N GLY A 37 11.50 -13.12 -5.43
CA GLY A 37 11.27 -14.03 -6.57
C GLY A 37 9.93 -13.85 -7.30
N ASN A 38 9.15 -12.82 -6.98
CA ASN A 38 7.85 -12.59 -7.63
C ASN A 38 8.03 -12.03 -9.04
N LYS A 39 7.46 -12.70 -10.04
CA LYS A 39 7.43 -12.17 -11.41
C LYS A 39 6.59 -10.90 -11.46
N PRO A 40 7.01 -9.86 -12.21
CA PRO A 40 6.19 -8.66 -12.40
C PRO A 40 4.84 -9.04 -13.02
N VAL A 41 3.76 -8.52 -12.44
CA VAL A 41 2.39 -8.74 -12.95
C VAL A 41 2.27 -7.98 -14.28
N LYS A 42 2.22 -8.71 -15.40
CA LYS A 42 1.98 -8.11 -16.73
C LYS A 42 0.56 -7.51 -16.77
N GLY A 43 0.46 -6.24 -17.16
CA GLY A 43 -0.81 -5.58 -17.46
C GLY A 43 -1.37 -4.65 -16.38
N HIS A 44 -0.77 -4.57 -15.19
CA HIS A 44 -1.19 -3.60 -14.17
C HIS A 44 -0.57 -2.23 -14.44
N VAL A 45 -1.40 -1.21 -14.70
CA VAL A 45 -0.94 0.17 -14.87
C VAL A 45 -0.69 0.77 -13.49
N THR A 46 0.58 0.98 -13.14
CA THR A 46 0.93 1.63 -11.88
C THR A 46 0.69 3.13 -11.99
N ARG A 47 -0.15 3.67 -11.11
CA ARG A 47 -0.54 5.10 -11.08
C ARG A 47 -0.09 5.82 -9.81
N GLY A 48 0.46 5.08 -8.84
CA GLY A 48 1.06 5.60 -7.63
C GLY A 48 2.16 4.66 -7.13
N LEU A 49 3.06 5.19 -6.31
CA LEU A 49 4.16 4.41 -5.73
C LEU A 49 4.59 5.00 -4.38
N CYS A 50 4.51 4.19 -3.33
CA CYS A 50 5.16 4.46 -2.05
C CYS A 50 6.65 4.10 -2.10
N LEU A 51 7.53 5.10 -2.07
CA LEU A 51 8.97 4.91 -1.97
C LEU A 51 9.37 4.63 -0.52
N SER A 52 9.97 3.47 -0.27
CA SER A 52 10.42 3.06 1.06
C SER A 52 11.78 2.40 1.01
N GLU A 53 12.56 2.57 2.07
CA GLU A 53 13.84 1.89 2.25
C GLU A 53 13.75 0.90 3.42
N VAL A 54 14.42 -0.25 3.25
CA VAL A 54 14.61 -1.23 4.31
C VAL A 54 16.10 -1.43 4.48
N SER A 55 16.64 -1.00 5.62
CA SER A 55 18.01 -1.29 6.00
C SER A 55 18.02 -2.41 7.04
N GLN A 56 18.96 -3.34 6.91
CA GLN A 56 19.12 -4.45 7.85
C GLN A 56 20.57 -4.48 8.34
N ILE A 57 20.76 -4.15 9.62
CA ILE A 57 22.06 -4.18 10.28
C ILE A 57 22.18 -5.52 11.01
N GLN A 58 23.12 -6.36 10.59
CA GLN A 58 23.43 -7.60 11.28
C GLN A 58 24.58 -7.36 12.25
N HIS A 59 24.32 -7.45 13.55
CA HIS A 59 25.39 -7.46 14.54
C HIS A 59 26.00 -8.86 14.56
N MET A 60 27.30 -8.95 14.30
CA MET A 60 28.03 -10.21 14.25
C MET A 60 29.09 -10.24 15.34
N VAL A 61 29.19 -11.37 16.04
CA VAL A 61 30.23 -11.59 17.05
C VAL A 61 31.14 -12.74 16.60
N ARG A 62 32.45 -12.53 16.74
CA ARG A 62 33.48 -13.55 16.49
C ARG A 62 34.23 -13.83 17.79
N ARG A 63 34.16 -15.07 18.30
CA ARG A 63 34.93 -15.50 19.48
C ARG A 63 36.08 -16.42 19.07
N GLY A 64 37.28 -15.86 18.95
CA GLY A 64 38.51 -16.59 18.61
C GLY A 64 38.99 -16.33 17.19
N LYS A 65 40.32 -16.41 16.99
CA LYS A 65 41.00 -16.01 15.73
C LYS A 65 40.54 -16.81 14.50
N ASN A 66 40.04 -18.03 14.69
CA ASN A 66 39.60 -18.93 13.61
C ASN A 66 38.08 -19.20 13.61
N ALA A 67 37.29 -18.56 14.49
CA ALA A 67 35.85 -18.82 14.56
C ALA A 67 35.08 -18.14 13.42
N VAL A 68 33.99 -18.76 12.97
CA VAL A 68 33.05 -18.17 12.02
C VAL A 68 32.23 -17.09 12.72
N PRO A 69 32.09 -15.87 12.17
CA PRO A 69 31.24 -14.83 12.74
C PRO A 69 29.80 -15.33 12.89
N ARG A 70 29.20 -15.15 14.08
CA ARG A 70 27.81 -15.52 14.35
C ARG A 70 26.97 -14.26 14.49
N VAL A 71 25.82 -14.23 13.81
CA VAL A 71 24.85 -13.15 13.96
C VAL A 71 24.25 -13.22 15.37
N THR A 72 24.31 -12.11 16.12
CA THR A 72 23.77 -11.98 17.48
C THR A 72 22.46 -11.22 17.52
N SER A 73 22.30 -10.22 16.65
CA SER A 73 21.05 -9.49 16.48
C SER A 73 20.94 -8.97 15.06
N ILE A 74 19.70 -8.77 14.63
CA ILE A 74 19.37 -8.16 13.35
C ILE A 74 18.47 -6.98 13.66
N GLU A 75 18.95 -5.77 13.40
CA GLU A 75 18.16 -4.55 13.47
C GLU A 75 17.63 -4.24 12.07
N LYS A 76 16.32 -4.04 11.93
CA LYS A 76 15.68 -3.65 10.67
C LYS A 76 15.11 -2.24 10.83
N ASN A 77 15.62 -1.29 10.06
CA ASN A 77 15.04 0.05 9.99
C ASN A 77 14.26 0.22 8.69
N ARG A 78 13.00 0.62 8.82
CA ARG A 78 12.08 0.88 7.72
C ARG A 78 11.77 2.37 7.68
N SER A 79 11.94 2.99 6.51
CA SER A 79 11.56 4.38 6.28
C SER A 79 10.68 4.50 5.05
N VAL A 80 9.89 5.58 5.01
CA VAL A 80 9.11 5.99 3.83
C VAL A 80 9.65 7.35 3.40
N ASN A 81 10.11 7.44 2.16
CA ASN A 81 10.79 8.62 1.63
C ASN A 81 9.79 9.57 0.97
N ALA A 82 8.86 9.03 0.17
CA ALA A 82 7.86 9.81 -0.55
C ALA A 82 6.71 8.93 -1.06
N ILE A 83 5.58 9.57 -1.37
CA ILE A 83 4.52 8.97 -2.18
C ILE A 83 4.47 9.69 -3.52
N LEU A 84 4.56 8.93 -4.61
CA LEU A 84 4.43 9.43 -5.97
C LEU A 84 3.03 9.11 -6.49
N ILE A 85 2.39 10.06 -7.18
CA ILE A 85 1.14 9.84 -7.90
C ILE A 85 1.27 10.40 -9.31
N LEU A 86 0.76 9.67 -10.30
CA LEU A 86 0.72 10.14 -11.68
C LEU A 86 -0.11 11.44 -11.78
N TYR A 87 0.50 12.48 -12.33
CA TYR A 87 -0.15 13.77 -12.56
C TYR A 87 -1.25 13.68 -13.64
N GLY A 88 -2.26 14.56 -13.53
CA GLY A 88 -3.32 14.71 -14.53
C GLY A 88 -4.49 13.73 -14.40
N LEU A 89 -4.56 12.96 -13.32
CA LEU A 89 -5.67 12.06 -13.05
C LEU A 89 -6.88 12.79 -12.45
N PRO A 90 -8.12 12.31 -12.67
CA PRO A 90 -9.31 12.83 -11.99
C PRO A 90 -9.15 12.85 -10.47
N SER A 91 -9.78 13.81 -9.80
CA SER A 91 -9.58 14.03 -8.36
C SER A 91 -9.88 12.79 -7.52
N ASP A 92 -10.96 12.06 -7.83
CA ASP A 92 -11.35 10.88 -7.06
C ASP A 92 -10.38 9.72 -7.23
N LEU A 93 -9.87 9.55 -8.46
CA LEU A 93 -8.84 8.55 -8.74
C LEU A 93 -7.53 8.90 -8.05
N THR A 94 -7.13 10.16 -8.10
CA THR A 94 -5.92 10.65 -7.42
C THR A 94 -6.01 10.41 -5.92
N ALA A 95 -7.15 10.74 -5.31
CA ALA A 95 -7.35 10.58 -3.88
C ALA A 95 -7.45 9.10 -3.45
N SER A 96 -8.07 8.23 -4.26
CA SER A 96 -8.11 6.79 -3.96
C SER A 96 -6.73 6.13 -4.10
N ILE A 97 -5.93 6.54 -5.08
CA ILE A 97 -4.50 6.14 -5.19
C ILE A 97 -3.71 6.64 -3.98
N LEU A 98 -3.93 7.89 -3.55
CA LEU A 98 -3.28 8.40 -2.34
C LEU A 98 -3.65 7.57 -1.11
N ALA A 99 -4.92 7.18 -0.95
CA ALA A 99 -5.35 6.30 0.14
C ALA A 99 -4.65 4.93 0.07
N HIS A 100 -4.50 4.37 -1.13
CA HIS A 100 -3.76 3.13 -1.37
C HIS A 100 -2.30 3.25 -0.91
N GLU A 101 -1.57 4.25 -1.42
CA GLU A 101 -0.14 4.43 -1.12
C GLU A 101 0.11 4.88 0.34
N ALA A 102 -0.79 5.67 0.92
CA ALA A 102 -0.73 6.03 2.33
C ALA A 102 -0.90 4.81 3.24
N THR A 103 -1.68 3.81 2.81
CA THR A 103 -1.80 2.53 3.53
C THR A 103 -0.50 1.74 3.48
N HIS A 104 0.19 1.74 2.33
CA HIS A 104 1.54 1.19 2.22
C HIS A 104 2.50 1.87 3.21
N ALA A 105 2.51 3.20 3.23
CA ALA A 105 3.35 3.97 4.14
C ALA A 105 3.03 3.70 5.62
N PHE A 106 1.74 3.69 5.97
CA PHE A 106 1.27 3.40 7.34
C PHE A 106 1.76 2.04 7.83
N ILE A 107 1.63 0.99 7.01
CA ILE A 107 2.09 -0.36 7.35
C ILE A 107 3.62 -0.38 7.54
N LYS A 108 4.39 0.35 6.71
CA LYS A 108 5.85 0.34 6.80
C LYS A 108 6.40 1.10 7.98
N LEU A 109 5.76 2.20 8.37
CA LEU A 109 6.15 3.00 9.53
C LEU A 109 5.64 2.45 10.85
N SER A 110 4.76 1.44 10.82
CA SER A 110 4.22 0.80 12.01
C SER A 110 5.11 -0.38 12.42
N ASP A 111 5.69 -0.31 13.62
CA ASP A 111 6.62 -1.34 14.13
C ASP A 111 5.95 -2.69 14.47
N ASN A 112 4.62 -2.73 14.49
CA ASN A 112 3.84 -3.88 14.96
C ASN A 112 3.25 -4.75 13.85
N PHE A 113 3.54 -4.48 12.58
CA PHE A 113 3.13 -5.37 11.49
C PHE A 113 4.21 -6.40 11.16
N PRO A 114 3.84 -7.69 11.07
CA PRO A 114 4.73 -8.74 10.56
C PRO A 114 5.28 -8.44 9.15
N ASP A 115 6.40 -9.08 8.79
CA ASP A 115 7.05 -8.90 7.49
C ASP A 115 6.21 -9.42 6.31
N SER A 116 5.42 -10.46 6.56
CA SER A 116 4.60 -11.15 5.57
C SER A 116 3.12 -11.01 5.93
N ILE A 117 2.52 -9.90 5.51
CA ILE A 117 1.08 -9.64 5.66
C ILE A 117 0.43 -9.47 4.28
N PRO A 118 -0.90 -9.65 4.15
CA PRO A 118 -1.65 -9.40 2.92
C PRO A 118 -1.80 -7.89 2.62
N SER A 119 -0.67 -7.19 2.49
CA SER A 119 -0.63 -5.73 2.36
C SER A 119 -1.33 -5.21 1.10
N LYS A 120 -1.25 -5.93 -0.01
CA LYS A 120 -1.87 -5.53 -1.28
C LYS A 120 -3.40 -5.50 -1.18
N GLY A 121 -3.98 -6.49 -0.52
CA GLY A 121 -5.42 -6.53 -0.22
C GLY A 121 -5.88 -5.36 0.64
N MET A 122 -5.15 -5.04 1.72
CA MET A 122 -5.45 -3.89 2.56
C MET A 122 -5.39 -2.56 1.81
N CYS A 123 -4.38 -2.36 0.97
CA CYS A 123 -4.23 -1.11 0.22
C CYS A 123 -5.38 -0.93 -0.79
N GLN A 124 -5.83 -2.02 -1.44
CA GLN A 124 -7.02 -1.97 -2.30
C GLN A 124 -8.30 -1.73 -1.50
N LEU A 125 -8.46 -2.36 -0.33
CA LEU A 125 -9.61 -2.13 0.54
C LEU A 125 -9.70 -0.66 0.96
N MET A 126 -8.59 -0.05 1.38
CA MET A 126 -8.58 1.36 1.80
C MET A 126 -8.92 2.32 0.65
N SER A 127 -8.42 2.04 -0.56
CA SER A 127 -8.81 2.76 -1.78
C SER A 127 -10.32 2.69 -2.04
N TYR A 128 -10.89 1.48 -1.96
CA TYR A 128 -12.32 1.24 -2.13
C TYR A 128 -13.17 1.95 -1.07
N LEU A 129 -12.81 1.81 0.21
CA LEU A 129 -13.57 2.42 1.30
C LEU A 129 -13.57 3.95 1.23
N PHE A 130 -12.46 4.55 0.79
CA PHE A 130 -12.41 5.99 0.52
C PHE A 130 -13.42 6.40 -0.56
N LEU A 131 -13.42 5.71 -1.71
CA LEU A 131 -14.36 5.99 -2.80
C LEU A 131 -15.81 5.78 -2.35
N LYS A 132 -16.08 4.69 -1.63
CA LYS A 132 -17.42 4.36 -1.11
C LYS A 132 -17.93 5.41 -0.13
N TYR A 133 -17.08 5.84 0.81
CA TYR A 133 -17.43 6.92 1.74
C TYR A 133 -17.76 8.21 0.99
N LYS A 134 -16.91 8.62 0.05
CA LYS A 134 -17.15 9.82 -0.76
C LYS A 134 -18.45 9.72 -1.57
N HIS A 135 -18.71 8.56 -2.16
CA HIS A 135 -19.96 8.26 -2.84
C HIS A 135 -21.16 8.47 -1.91
N MET A 136 -21.15 7.90 -0.71
CA MET A 136 -22.25 8.02 0.26
C MET A 136 -22.47 9.44 0.78
N VAL A 137 -21.41 10.21 1.00
CA VAL A 137 -21.52 11.59 1.52
C VAL A 137 -22.07 12.54 0.48
N GLU A 138 -21.57 12.49 -0.76
CA GLU A 138 -22.03 13.39 -1.82
C GLU A 138 -23.41 13.01 -2.35
N HIS A 139 -23.76 11.72 -2.33
CA HIS A 139 -25.09 11.25 -2.72
C HIS A 139 -26.21 11.75 -1.78
N LYS A 140 -25.88 12.21 -0.57
CA LYS A 140 -26.86 12.86 0.33
C LYS A 140 -27.16 14.32 -0.03
N GLY A 141 -26.44 14.92 -0.99
CA GLY A 141 -26.53 16.35 -1.30
C GLY A 141 -26.81 16.73 -2.75
N SER A 142 -26.77 15.80 -3.73
CA SER A 142 -26.94 16.13 -5.16
C SER A 142 -27.59 15.00 -5.98
N GLU A 143 -28.05 15.34 -7.19
CA GLU A 143 -28.61 14.38 -8.16
C GLU A 143 -27.69 13.18 -8.41
N LYS A 144 -28.30 11.99 -8.47
CA LYS A 144 -27.70 10.64 -8.56
C LYS A 144 -26.78 10.38 -9.77
N HIS A 145 -26.56 11.35 -10.64
CA HIS A 145 -26.10 11.11 -12.02
C HIS A 145 -25.04 12.09 -12.54
N THR A 146 -24.30 12.76 -11.66
CA THR A 146 -23.17 13.57 -12.11
C THR A 146 -22.10 12.69 -12.78
N TYR A 147 -21.31 13.31 -13.67
CA TYR A 147 -20.20 12.64 -14.33
C TYR A 147 -19.21 12.07 -13.30
N GLU A 148 -18.93 12.82 -12.24
CA GLU A 148 -18.04 12.46 -11.14
C GLU A 148 -18.57 11.24 -10.36
N ALA A 149 -19.88 11.18 -10.10
CA ALA A 149 -20.50 10.06 -9.42
C ALA A 149 -20.38 8.76 -10.23
N ARG A 150 -20.65 8.81 -11.54
CA ARG A 150 -20.49 7.66 -12.45
C ARG A 150 -19.04 7.23 -12.57
N LEU A 151 -18.11 8.18 -12.63
CA LEU A 151 -16.69 7.89 -12.72
C LEU A 151 -16.17 7.21 -11.43
N ARG A 152 -16.68 7.63 -10.28
CA ARG A 152 -16.41 6.98 -8.98
C ARG A 152 -16.97 5.57 -8.90
N GLU A 153 -18.20 5.35 -9.35
CA GLU A 153 -18.80 4.00 -9.48
C GLU A 153 -17.91 3.11 -10.34
N PHE A 154 -17.51 3.59 -11.52
CA PHE A 154 -16.59 2.88 -12.40
C PHE A 154 -15.28 2.50 -11.67
N TYR A 155 -14.66 3.40 -10.89
CA TYR A 155 -13.45 3.06 -10.14
C TYR A 155 -13.68 2.01 -9.05
N MET A 156 -14.83 2.04 -8.36
CA MET A 156 -15.19 1.00 -7.40
C MET A 156 -15.37 -0.35 -8.10
N GLU A 157 -16.06 -0.38 -9.25
CA GLU A 157 -16.24 -1.60 -10.05
C GLU A 157 -14.91 -2.17 -10.55
N GLN A 158 -13.95 -1.31 -10.93
CA GLN A 158 -12.61 -1.76 -11.33
C GLN A 158 -11.85 -2.46 -10.19
N LEU A 159 -12.02 -2.00 -8.94
CA LEU A 159 -11.41 -2.64 -7.77
C LEU A 159 -12.11 -3.96 -7.42
N GLU A 160 -13.44 -3.98 -7.46
CA GLU A 160 -14.25 -5.16 -7.15
C GLU A 160 -14.02 -6.31 -8.15
N ASN A 161 -13.86 -5.96 -9.43
CA ASN A 161 -13.74 -6.92 -10.53
C ASN A 161 -12.29 -7.12 -11.02
N ASP A 162 -11.29 -6.66 -10.26
CA ASP A 162 -9.89 -6.92 -10.57
C ASP A 162 -9.63 -8.44 -10.55
N LEU A 163 -9.20 -9.01 -11.69
CA LEU A 163 -8.94 -10.44 -11.84
C LEU A 163 -7.50 -10.83 -11.49
N SER A 164 -6.66 -9.86 -11.07
CA SER A 164 -5.27 -10.15 -10.75
C SER A 164 -5.16 -10.99 -9.47
N PRO A 165 -4.32 -12.03 -9.45
CA PRO A 165 -4.18 -12.89 -8.28
C PRO A 165 -3.63 -12.21 -7.02
N VAL A 166 -2.91 -11.10 -7.18
CA VAL A 166 -2.28 -10.40 -6.05
C VAL A 166 -3.14 -9.25 -5.54
N TYR A 167 -3.72 -8.45 -6.45
CA TYR A 167 -4.50 -7.28 -6.06
C TYR A 167 -5.98 -7.59 -5.98
N GLY A 168 -6.53 -8.31 -6.97
CA GLY A 168 -7.93 -8.71 -7.01
C GLY A 168 -8.32 -9.71 -5.94
N ASP A 169 -7.63 -10.85 -5.84
CA ASP A 169 -7.90 -11.83 -4.78
C ASP A 169 -7.65 -11.21 -3.39
N GLY A 170 -6.54 -10.48 -3.25
CA GLY A 170 -6.23 -9.78 -2.02
C GLY A 170 -7.31 -8.78 -1.60
N PHE A 171 -7.90 -8.03 -2.55
CA PHE A 171 -9.03 -7.14 -2.27
C PHE A 171 -10.25 -7.92 -1.79
N ARG A 172 -10.63 -9.01 -2.48
CA ARG A 172 -11.79 -9.84 -2.11
C ARG A 172 -11.65 -10.38 -0.70
N GLU A 173 -10.51 -10.97 -0.36
CA GLU A 173 -10.22 -11.47 0.99
C GLU A 173 -10.29 -10.36 2.04
N ALA A 174 -9.67 -9.21 1.76
CA ALA A 174 -9.68 -8.06 2.67
C ALA A 174 -11.10 -7.52 2.89
N PHE A 175 -11.90 -7.43 1.83
CA PHE A 175 -13.26 -6.94 1.87
C PHE A 175 -14.19 -7.89 2.64
N GLU A 176 -14.09 -9.20 2.42
CA GLU A 176 -14.81 -10.21 3.20
C GLU A 176 -14.47 -10.14 4.69
N ALA A 177 -13.19 -9.97 5.03
CA ALA A 177 -12.75 -9.82 6.41
C ALA A 177 -13.27 -8.53 7.06
N TYR A 178 -13.26 -7.42 6.30
CA TYR A 178 -13.88 -6.17 6.75
C TYR A 178 -15.38 -6.34 6.97
N GLN A 179 -16.10 -7.05 6.10
CA GLN A 179 -17.53 -7.32 6.27
C GLN A 179 -17.82 -8.20 7.50
N ARG A 180 -17.01 -9.23 7.76
CA ARG A 180 -17.18 -10.08 8.95
C ARG A 180 -16.93 -9.34 10.26
N THR A 181 -15.92 -8.48 10.29
CA THR A 181 -15.56 -7.73 11.51
C THR A 181 -16.34 -6.44 11.69
N ASN A 182 -16.85 -5.87 10.59
CA ASN A 182 -17.43 -4.53 10.52
C ASN A 182 -16.55 -3.46 11.18
N SER A 183 -15.23 -3.66 11.20
CA SER A 183 -14.27 -2.83 11.93
C SER A 183 -12.87 -2.96 11.34
N LEU A 184 -12.38 -1.87 10.73
CA LEU A 184 -10.99 -1.78 10.29
C LEU A 184 -10.01 -1.98 11.45
N GLN A 185 -10.34 -1.49 12.65
CA GLN A 185 -9.48 -1.65 13.81
C GLN A 185 -9.30 -3.13 14.17
N THR A 186 -10.40 -3.88 14.28
CA THR A 186 -10.36 -5.31 14.59
C THR A 186 -9.59 -6.10 13.54
N MET A 187 -9.80 -5.77 12.27
CA MET A 187 -9.07 -6.38 11.15
C MET A 187 -7.57 -6.11 11.23
N PHE A 188 -7.16 -4.86 11.47
CA PHE A 188 -5.75 -4.48 11.59
C PHE A 188 -5.10 -5.13 12.82
N ASP A 189 -5.82 -5.23 13.94
CA ASP A 189 -5.35 -5.91 15.14
C ASP A 189 -5.19 -7.42 14.95
N SER A 190 -6.03 -8.06 14.13
CA SER A 190 -5.84 -9.45 13.72
C SER A 190 -4.57 -9.61 12.90
N ILE A 191 -4.36 -8.74 11.90
CA ILE A 191 -3.17 -8.80 11.03
C ILE A 191 -1.88 -8.55 11.82
N ARG A 192 -1.87 -7.63 12.78
CA ARG A 192 -0.71 -7.42 13.67
C ARG A 192 -0.38 -8.67 14.49
N ARG A 193 -1.40 -9.38 14.98
CA ARG A 193 -1.22 -10.55 15.85
C ARG A 193 -0.95 -11.85 15.10
N HIS A 194 -1.57 -12.03 13.94
CA HIS A 194 -1.65 -13.32 13.25
C HIS A 194 -1.10 -13.27 11.82
N ALA A 195 -0.69 -12.10 11.33
CA ALA A 195 -0.22 -11.87 9.96
C ALA A 195 -1.24 -12.21 8.86
N MET A 196 -2.51 -12.43 9.21
CA MET A 196 -3.59 -12.83 8.30
C MET A 196 -4.87 -12.05 8.59
N PHE A 197 -5.76 -12.03 7.61
CA PHE A 197 -7.11 -11.52 7.82
C PHE A 197 -7.84 -12.37 8.87
N PRO A 198 -8.68 -11.76 9.73
CA PRO A 198 -9.55 -12.49 10.65
C PRO A 198 -10.57 -13.34 9.90
#